data_AF-A5CFX7-F1
#
_entry.id   AF-A5CFX7-F1
#
_cell.length_a   1.000
_cell.length_b   1.000
_cell.length_c   1.000
_cell.angle_alpha   90.00
_cell.angle_beta   90.00
_cell.angle_gamma   90.00
#
_symmetry.space_group_name_H-M   'P 1'
#
loop_
_entity.id
_entity.type
_entity.pdbx_description
1 polymer ?
#
loop_
_entity_poly.entity_id
_entity_poly.type
_entity_poly.pdbx_seq_one_letter_code
_entity_poly.pdbx_strand_id
1 'polypeptide(L)'
;MKESKLFRSLVATFVVIVLSGPAVVLAGTLSYIEDDKVAVSYADLKLESEEGVRALYRRLKRASKEVCGIRPPKIYGASVYHMWDSQRCYRATLSNAVYKYDNDDLTRIHAG
;
A
#
# COMPACT_ATOMS: atom_id res chain seq x y z
N MET A 1 18.87 -23.70 -36.98
CA MET A 1 19.78 -23.07 -37.96
C MET A 1 18.98 -22.91 -39.26
N LYS A 2 18.83 -21.77 -39.91
CA LYS A 2 19.63 -20.54 -39.94
C LYS A 2 18.76 -19.49 -40.65
N GLU A 3 18.57 -18.35 -39.99
CA GLU A 3 18.09 -17.10 -40.59
C GLU A 3 19.02 -16.66 -41.73
N SER A 4 18.47 -15.93 -42.69
CA SER A 4 19.05 -14.80 -43.45
C SER A 4 18.74 -14.90 -44.94
N LYS A 5 18.43 -13.84 -45.69
CA LYS A 5 18.10 -12.43 -45.49
C LYS A 5 18.04 -11.89 -46.92
N LEU A 6 17.21 -10.86 -47.16
CA LEU A 6 17.26 -9.97 -48.34
C LEU A 6 16.67 -10.65 -49.59
N PHE A 7 15.70 -10.08 -50.28
CA PHE A 7 15.88 -8.90 -51.09
C PHE A 7 14.56 -8.12 -51.25
N ARG A 8 14.62 -6.84 -50.85
CA ARG A 8 14.19 -5.67 -51.64
C ARG A 8 12.79 -5.69 -52.28
N SER A 9 11.87 -4.88 -51.73
CA SER A 9 11.10 -3.90 -52.50
C SER A 9 10.39 -2.94 -51.53
N LEU A 10 10.93 -1.74 -51.32
CA LEU A 10 10.37 -0.46 -51.84
C LEU A 10 8.95 -0.19 -51.34
N VAL A 11 8.82 0.45 -50.17
CA VAL A 11 8.62 1.91 -50.00
C VAL A 11 7.41 2.43 -50.78
N ALA A 12 6.31 2.67 -50.07
CA ALA A 12 5.33 3.70 -50.40
C ALA A 12 4.64 4.18 -49.11
N THR A 13 5.33 5.12 -48.46
CA THR A 13 4.81 6.20 -47.61
C THR A 13 3.41 6.64 -48.00
N PHE A 14 2.44 6.78 -47.09
CA PHE A 14 1.36 7.77 -47.25
C PHE A 14 0.75 8.22 -45.90
N VAL A 15 1.08 9.48 -45.57
CA VAL A 15 0.27 10.54 -44.95
C VAL A 15 0.03 10.55 -43.44
N VAL A 16 0.66 11.58 -42.86
CA VAL A 16 0.45 12.22 -41.56
C VAL A 16 -0.96 12.81 -41.48
N ILE A 17 -1.73 12.44 -40.46
CA ILE A 17 -2.92 13.18 -40.04
C ILE A 17 -2.54 14.03 -38.82
N VAL A 18 -2.25 15.31 -39.06
CA VAL A 18 -2.14 16.33 -37.99
C VAL A 18 -3.56 16.75 -37.63
N LEU A 19 -4.16 16.11 -36.63
CA LEU A 19 -5.34 16.65 -35.97
C LEU A 19 -4.87 17.58 -34.86
N SER A 20 -4.79 18.87 -35.19
CA SER A 20 -4.65 19.98 -34.24
C SER A 20 -5.93 20.10 -33.41
N GLY A 21 -6.08 19.25 -32.40
CA GLY A 21 -7.00 19.49 -31.29
C GLY A 21 -6.30 20.31 -30.21
N PRO A 22 -6.97 21.28 -29.54
CA PRO A 22 -6.43 21.81 -28.31
C PRO A 22 -6.34 20.67 -27.31
N ALA A 23 -5.11 20.19 -27.06
CA ALA A 23 -4.83 19.35 -25.91
C ALA A 23 -5.04 20.23 -24.68
N VAL A 24 -6.26 20.23 -24.12
CA VAL A 24 -6.43 20.53 -22.71
C VAL A 24 -5.73 19.40 -21.96
N VAL A 25 -4.42 19.59 -21.77
CA VAL A 25 -3.66 18.85 -20.78
C VAL A 25 -4.27 19.29 -19.45
N LEU A 26 -5.30 18.59 -19.00
CA LEU A 26 -5.60 18.53 -17.58
C LEU A 26 -4.38 17.85 -16.96
N ALA A 27 -3.35 18.65 -16.67
CA ALA A 27 -2.35 18.33 -15.67
C ALA A 27 -3.06 18.40 -14.32
N GLY A 28 -4.04 17.50 -14.13
CA GLY A 28 -4.42 17.09 -12.80
C GLY A 28 -3.20 16.38 -12.26
N THR A 29 -2.31 17.13 -11.61
CA THR A 29 -1.43 16.58 -10.60
C THR A 29 -2.34 16.01 -9.52
N LEU A 30 -2.87 14.81 -9.76
CA LEU A 30 -3.17 13.90 -8.68
C LEU A 30 -1.83 13.75 -7.99
N SER A 31 -1.63 14.51 -6.91
CA SER A 31 -0.72 14.10 -5.86
C SER A 31 -1.14 12.68 -5.53
N TYR A 32 -0.40 11.72 -6.07
CA TYR A 32 -0.47 10.34 -5.67
C TYR A 32 -0.08 10.39 -4.20
N ILE A 33 -1.08 10.45 -3.32
CA ILE A 33 -0.89 10.21 -1.91
C ILE A 33 -0.45 8.75 -1.87
N GLU A 34 0.85 8.55 -1.86
CA GLU A 34 1.43 7.25 -1.63
C GLU A 34 1.08 6.92 -0.18
N ASP A 35 -0.01 6.17 0.00
CA ASP A 35 -0.36 5.65 1.32
C ASP A 35 0.85 4.88 1.83
N ASP A 36 1.40 5.31 2.97
CA ASP A 36 2.51 4.62 3.62
C ASP A 36 2.11 3.16 3.86
N LYS A 37 2.88 2.22 3.29
CA LYS A 37 2.62 0.78 3.38
C LYS A 37 3.78 0.10 4.09
N VAL A 38 3.45 -0.67 5.13
CA VAL A 38 4.41 -1.51 5.84
C VAL A 38 4.03 -2.97 5.60
N ALA A 39 4.95 -3.74 4.99
CA ALA A 39 4.77 -5.16 4.77
C ALA A 39 4.94 -5.94 6.09
N VAL A 40 4.02 -6.86 6.39
CA VAL A 40 4.09 -7.74 7.55
C VAL A 40 4.30 -9.17 7.07
N SER A 41 5.49 -9.71 7.32
CA SER A 41 5.75 -11.14 7.13
C SER A 41 5.18 -11.95 8.29
N TYR A 42 4.57 -13.08 7.96
CA TYR A 42 3.97 -14.03 8.90
C TYR A 42 4.18 -15.49 8.49
N ALA A 43 4.99 -15.74 7.46
CA ALA A 43 5.26 -17.09 6.95
C ALA A 43 5.99 -17.98 7.98
N ASP A 44 6.63 -17.37 8.97
CA ASP A 44 7.28 -18.02 10.10
C ASP A 44 6.32 -18.37 11.25
N LEU A 45 5.06 -17.91 11.18
CA LEU A 45 4.08 -18.10 12.25
C LEU A 45 3.15 -19.27 11.96
N LYS A 46 2.87 -20.06 13.00
CA LYS A 46 1.82 -21.09 12.97
C LYS A 46 0.48 -20.44 13.30
N LEU A 47 -0.29 -20.04 12.29
CA LEU A 47 -1.57 -19.34 12.49
C LEU A 47 -2.70 -20.25 13.02
N GLU A 48 -2.46 -21.55 13.10
CA GLU A 48 -3.33 -22.53 13.77
C GLU A 48 -3.10 -22.58 15.29
N SER A 49 -2.05 -21.94 15.80
CA SER A 49 -1.78 -21.86 17.24
C SER A 49 -2.10 -20.48 17.77
N GLU A 50 -2.66 -20.44 18.99
CA GLU A 50 -2.96 -19.19 19.68
C GLU A 50 -1.70 -18.30 19.80
N GLU A 51 -0.55 -18.89 20.05
CA GLU A 51 0.73 -18.16 20.11
C GLU A 51 1.07 -17.49 18.79
N GLY A 52 0.90 -18.19 17.66
CA GLY A 52 1.18 -17.65 16.33
C GLY A 52 0.21 -16.54 15.94
N VAL A 53 -1.09 -16.68 16.24
CA VAL A 53 -2.08 -15.63 16.01
C VAL A 53 -1.78 -14.39 16.87
N ARG A 54 -1.45 -14.58 18.16
CA ARG A 54 -1.04 -13.47 19.03
C ARG A 54 0.24 -12.80 18.52
N ALA A 55 1.19 -13.57 17.97
CA ALA A 55 2.39 -13.03 17.36
C ALA A 55 2.08 -12.19 16.11
N LEU A 56 1.19 -12.67 15.24
CA LEU A 56 0.71 -11.91 14.09
C LEU A 56 0.04 -10.61 14.54
N TYR A 57 -0.89 -10.67 15.51
CA TYR A 57 -1.57 -9.48 16.02
C TYR A 57 -0.58 -8.42 16.55
N ARG A 58 0.47 -8.84 17.29
CA ARG A 58 1.52 -7.93 17.75
C ARG A 58 2.25 -7.26 16.58
N ARG A 59 2.53 -7.99 15.50
CA ARG A 59 3.17 -7.44 14.29
C ARG A 59 2.25 -6.44 13.58
N LEU A 60 0.97 -6.76 13.44
CA LEU A 60 -0.01 -5.82 12.85
C LEU A 60 -0.14 -4.54 13.68
N LYS A 61 -0.16 -4.64 15.01
CA LYS A 61 -0.13 -3.46 15.90
C LYS A 61 1.11 -2.60 15.68
N ARG A 62 2.28 -3.22 15.51
CA ARG A 62 3.53 -2.50 15.25
C ARG A 62 3.48 -1.80 13.88
N ALA A 63 3.11 -2.52 12.82
CA ALA A 63 3.00 -1.96 11.48
C ALA A 63 1.97 -0.81 11.42
N SER A 64 0.84 -0.95 12.12
CA SER A 64 -0.17 0.11 12.19
C SER A 64 0.34 1.37 12.88
N LYS A 65 1.18 1.24 13.91
CA LYS A 65 1.84 2.39 14.54
C LYS A 65 2.83 3.07 13.61
N GLU A 66 3.59 2.28 12.86
CA GLU A 66 4.59 2.76 11.90
C GLU A 66 3.94 3.57 10.77
N VAL A 67 2.91 3.03 10.14
CA VAL A 67 2.10 3.72 9.12
C VAL A 67 1.50 5.02 9.66
N CYS A 68 0.99 5.01 10.90
CA CYS A 68 0.33 6.19 11.48
C CYS A 68 1.29 7.17 12.19
N GLY A 69 2.60 6.98 12.06
CA GLY A 69 3.61 7.85 12.65
C GLY A 69 3.61 7.87 14.19
N ILE A 70 3.03 6.86 14.85
CA ILE A 70 3.00 6.75 16.31
C ILE A 70 4.39 6.34 16.80
N ARG A 71 5.18 7.35 17.18
CA ARG A 71 6.50 7.16 17.79
C ARG A 71 6.36 7.04 19.31
N PRO A 72 7.26 6.29 19.98
CA PRO A 72 7.34 6.32 21.44
C PRO A 72 7.55 7.77 21.92
N PRO A 73 7.03 8.11 23.12
CA PRO A 73 7.01 9.49 23.60
C PRO A 73 8.43 10.04 23.74
N LYS A 74 8.83 10.88 22.79
CA LYS A 74 10.09 11.65 22.85
C LYS A 74 9.87 13.14 22.64
N ILE A 75 8.63 13.63 22.58
CA ILE A 75 8.35 15.00 22.13
C ILE A 75 7.46 15.73 23.13
N TYR A 76 8.07 16.64 23.89
CA TYR A 76 7.40 17.81 24.44
C TYR A 76 6.85 18.64 23.27
N GLY A 77 5.54 18.91 23.23
CA GLY A 77 4.92 19.81 22.23
C GLY A 77 4.14 19.15 21.09
N ALA A 78 3.78 17.86 21.18
CA ALA A 78 2.85 17.27 20.22
C ALA A 78 1.46 17.92 20.32
N SER A 79 0.93 18.40 19.20
CA SER A 79 -0.43 18.95 19.14
C SER A 79 -1.47 17.89 19.51
N VAL A 80 -2.47 18.27 20.31
CA VAL A 80 -3.63 17.43 20.65
C VAL A 80 -4.30 16.90 19.37
N TYR A 81 -4.37 17.73 18.33
CA TYR A 81 -4.93 17.33 17.04
C TYR A 81 -4.17 16.15 16.41
N HIS A 82 -2.83 16.22 16.34
CA HIS A 82 -2.01 15.12 15.79
C HIS A 82 -2.15 13.83 16.61
N MET A 83 -2.30 13.93 17.93
CA MET A 83 -2.54 12.76 18.78
C MET A 83 -3.86 12.06 18.44
N TRP A 84 -4.95 12.82 18.30
CA TRP A 84 -6.26 12.28 17.93
C TRP A 84 -6.26 11.66 16.54
N ASP A 85 -5.65 12.34 15.57
CA ASP A 85 -5.56 11.87 14.20
C ASP A 85 -4.74 10.58 14.08
N SER A 86 -3.53 10.52 14.68
CA SER A 86 -2.73 9.31 14.74
C SER A 86 -3.46 8.14 15.43
N GLN A 87 -4.23 8.42 16.48
CA GLN A 87 -5.01 7.41 17.18
C GLN A 87 -6.16 6.87 16.31
N ARG A 88 -6.84 7.75 15.57
CA ARG A 88 -7.89 7.36 14.61
C ARG A 88 -7.30 6.53 13.48
N CYS A 89 -6.18 6.97 12.90
CA CYS A 89 -5.41 6.23 11.91
C CYS A 89 -5.07 4.83 12.43
N TYR A 90 -4.47 4.72 13.62
CA TYR A 90 -4.03 3.45 14.17
C TYR A 90 -5.18 2.45 14.33
N ARG A 91 -6.33 2.90 14.83
CA ARG A 91 -7.52 2.04 14.99
C ARG A 91 -8.01 1.53 13.64
N ALA A 92 -8.17 2.43 12.66
CA ALA A 92 -8.64 2.08 11.34
C ALA A 92 -7.67 1.11 10.62
N THR A 93 -6.37 1.42 10.63
CA THR A 93 -5.33 0.60 10.01
C THR A 93 -5.26 -0.78 10.64
N LEU A 94 -5.32 -0.87 11.98
CA LEU A 94 -5.29 -2.17 12.67
C LEU A 94 -6.52 -3.01 12.36
N SER A 95 -7.72 -2.43 12.41
CA SER A 95 -8.96 -3.16 12.09
C SER A 95 -8.95 -3.66 10.66
N ASN A 96 -8.59 -2.80 9.69
CA ASN A 96 -8.48 -3.18 8.29
C ASN A 96 -7.43 -4.28 8.06
N ALA A 97 -6.29 -4.20 8.75
CA ALA A 97 -5.27 -5.22 8.68
C ALA A 97 -5.78 -6.56 9.21
N VAL A 98 -6.48 -6.58 10.36
CA VAL A 98 -7.07 -7.81 10.93
C VAL A 98 -8.09 -8.44 10.00
N TYR A 99 -9.02 -7.65 9.46
CA TYR A 99 -10.07 -8.15 8.56
C TYR A 99 -9.51 -8.80 7.28
N LYS A 100 -8.33 -8.40 6.83
CA LYS A 100 -7.72 -8.95 5.62
C LYS A 100 -7.28 -10.42 5.75
N TYR A 101 -6.99 -10.88 6.96
CA TYR A 101 -6.42 -12.22 7.19
C TYR A 101 -7.45 -13.32 7.45
N ASP A 102 -8.75 -12.98 7.46
CA ASP A 102 -9.88 -13.93 7.60
C ASP A 102 -9.60 -15.05 8.62
N ASN A 103 -9.26 -14.65 9.84
CA ASN A 103 -8.90 -15.54 10.94
C ASN A 103 -9.74 -15.20 12.18
N ASP A 104 -10.54 -16.16 12.62
CA ASP A 104 -11.49 -15.98 13.73
C ASP A 104 -10.78 -15.62 15.04
N ASP A 105 -9.65 -16.26 15.33
CA ASP A 105 -8.87 -15.97 16.53
C ASP A 105 -8.27 -14.56 16.51
N LEU A 106 -7.81 -14.09 15.34
CA LEU A 106 -7.28 -12.75 15.17
C LEU A 106 -8.38 -11.70 15.37
N THR A 107 -9.57 -11.96 14.85
CA THR A 107 -10.76 -11.11 15.03
C THR A 107 -11.21 -11.09 16.49
N ARG A 108 -11.25 -12.24 17.14
CA ARG A 108 -11.57 -12.38 18.57
C ARG A 108 -10.59 -11.61 19.45
N ILE A 109 -9.29 -11.74 19.21
CA ILE A 109 -8.23 -10.98 19.92
C ILE A 109 -8.37 -9.47 19.68
N HIS A 110 -8.80 -9.07 18.48
CA HIS A 110 -8.99 -7.65 18.16
C HIS A 110 -10.22 -7.05 18.85
N ALA A 111 -11.31 -7.81 18.96
CA ALA A 111 -12.56 -7.38 19.58
C ALA A 111 -12.43 -7.11 21.09
N GLY A 112 -11.54 -7.84 21.77
CA GLY A 112 -11.27 -7.71 23.21
C GLY A 112 -12.00 -8.74 24.05
#